data_AF-A0A378R4A6-F1
#
_entry.id   AF-A0A378R4A6-F1
#
_cell.length_a   1.000
_cell.length_b   1.000
_cell.length_c   1.000
_cell.angle_alpha   90.00
_cell.angle_beta   90.00
_cell.angle_gamma   90.00
#
_symmetry.space_group_name_H-M   'P 1'
#
loop_
_entity.id
_entity.type
_entity.pdbx_description
1 polymer ?
#
loop_
_entity_poly.entity_id
_entity_poly.type
_entity_poly.pdbx_seq_one_letter_code
_entity_poly.pdbx_strand_id
1 'polypeptide(L)'
;MTTFPIARTIDTASQMNLLGSMANRHGLIAGATGTGKTVTLRTMAEGFSRAGVPVFWWMSKATYQGLVVQAWQAVRLASVCKNLA
;
A
#
# COMPACT_ATOMS: atom_id res chain seq x y z
N MET A 1 18.69 -4.85 -0.14
CA MET A 1 17.85 -3.81 0.51
C MET A 1 16.55 -3.74 -0.28
N THR A 2 15.39 -4.02 0.33
CA THR A 2 14.11 -4.05 -0.40
C THR A 2 13.67 -2.64 -0.79
N THR A 3 13.25 -2.46 -2.04
CA THR A 3 12.82 -1.16 -2.57
C THR A 3 11.44 -1.26 -3.18
N PHE A 4 10.58 -0.27 -2.92
CA PHE A 4 9.21 -0.24 -3.40
C PHE A 4 9.02 0.94 -4.37
N PRO A 5 8.69 0.71 -5.64
CA PRO A 5 8.42 1.80 -6.57
C PRO A 5 7.13 2.52 -6.18
N ILE A 6 7.20 3.84 -6.00
CA ILE A 6 6.06 4.66 -5.55
C ILE A 6 5.66 5.74 -6.56
N ALA A 7 6.59 6.21 -7.37
CA ALA A 7 6.34 7.26 -8.35
C ALA A 7 7.30 7.16 -9.54
N ARG A 8 6.98 7.88 -10.61
CA ARG A 8 7.82 8.04 -11.79
C ARG A 8 7.90 9.51 -12.15
N THR A 9 9.08 10.01 -12.46
CA THR A 9 9.27 11.38 -12.95
C THR A 9 8.71 11.50 -14.36
N ILE A 10 8.00 12.58 -14.68
CA ILE A 10 7.45 12.80 -16.03
C ILE A 10 8.54 13.04 -17.08
N ASP A 11 9.58 13.81 -16.75
CA ASP A 11 10.57 14.27 -17.73
C ASP A 11 11.56 13.19 -18.13
N THR A 12 12.14 12.50 -17.13
CA THR A 12 13.19 11.48 -17.34
C THR A 12 12.64 10.06 -17.28
N ALA A 13 11.34 9.90 -17.02
CA ALA A 13 10.74 8.58 -16.84
C ALA A 13 11.40 7.73 -15.71
N SER A 14 12.19 8.34 -14.83
CA SER A 14 12.94 7.67 -13.77
C SER A 14 12.01 7.21 -12.65
N GLN A 15 12.26 6.02 -12.10
CA GLN A 15 11.49 5.48 -10.99
C GLN A 15 11.98 6.04 -9.66
N MET A 16 11.05 6.56 -8.86
CA MET A 16 11.29 6.91 -7.47
C MET A 16 10.85 5.75 -6.58
N ASN A 17 11.80 5.26 -5.79
CA ASN A 17 11.62 4.10 -4.94
C ASN A 17 11.68 4.50 -3.46
N LEU A 18 10.78 3.93 -2.66
CA LEU A 18 10.84 3.96 -1.21
C LEU A 18 11.74 2.82 -0.72
N LEU A 19 12.75 3.15 0.09
CA LEU A 19 13.57 2.16 0.76
C LEU A 19 12.74 1.51 1.88
N GLY A 20 12.63 0.18 1.86
CA GLY A 20 11.82 -0.55 2.85
C GLY A 20 12.26 -0.32 4.28
N SER A 21 13.56 -0.15 4.53
CA SER A 21 14.11 0.15 5.86
C SER A 21 13.72 1.54 6.39
N MET A 22 13.32 2.45 5.51
CA MET A 22 12.91 3.82 5.85
C MET A 22 11.40 3.96 5.94
N ALA A 23 10.64 2.94 5.51
CA ALA A 23 9.18 2.94 5.53
C ALA A 23 8.57 2.82 6.94
N ASN A 24 9.37 2.48 7.95
CA ASN A 24 8.97 2.45 9.35
C ASN A 24 8.89 3.86 9.98
N ARG A 25 9.27 4.90 9.25
CA ARG A 25 9.11 6.29 9.69
C ARG A 25 7.71 6.76 9.32
N HIS A 26 7.10 7.55 10.20
CA HIS A 26 5.79 8.16 9.93
C HIS A 26 5.83 8.91 8.59
N GLY A 27 4.82 8.65 7.75
CA GLY A 27 4.66 9.28 6.45
C GLY A 27 3.30 9.95 6.32
N LEU A 28 3.23 11.00 5.51
CA LEU A 28 2.00 11.74 5.22
C LEU A 28 1.69 11.65 3.74
N ILE A 29 0.49 11.13 3.40
CA ILE A 29 -0.06 11.19 2.04
C ILE A 29 -1.15 12.26 2.03
N ALA A 30 -0.84 13.42 1.46
CA ALA A 30 -1.73 14.56 1.37
C ALA A 30 -2.01 14.94 -0.10
N GLY A 31 -3.11 15.66 -0.33
CA GLY A 31 -3.57 16.09 -1.65
C GLY A 31 -5.05 16.46 -1.66
N ALA A 32 -5.55 17.06 -2.74
CA ALA A 32 -6.96 17.42 -2.88
C ALA A 32 -7.88 16.18 -3.04
N THR A 33 -9.19 16.33 -2.83
CA THR A 33 -10.14 15.23 -3.08
C THR A 33 -10.07 14.80 -4.54
N GLY A 34 -9.99 13.49 -4.79
CA GLY A 34 -9.86 12.94 -6.15
C GLY A 34 -8.41 12.81 -6.67
N THR A 35 -7.38 13.27 -5.95
CA THR A 35 -5.98 13.15 -6.39
C THR A 35 -5.33 11.79 -6.10
N GLY A 36 -6.14 10.75 -5.86
CA GLY A 36 -5.63 9.38 -5.73
C GLY A 36 -5.00 8.99 -4.38
N LYS A 37 -5.13 9.77 -3.30
CA LYS A 37 -4.61 9.43 -1.95
C LYS A 37 -4.89 7.98 -1.52
N THR A 38 -6.13 7.54 -1.71
CA THR A 38 -6.58 6.16 -1.42
C THR A 38 -5.88 5.13 -2.28
N VAL A 39 -5.71 5.41 -3.58
CA VAL A 39 -5.06 4.51 -4.53
C VAL A 39 -3.57 4.38 -4.19
N THR A 40 -2.91 5.49 -3.89
CA THR A 40 -1.50 5.50 -3.45
C THR A 40 -1.30 4.63 -2.22
N LEU A 41 -2.12 4.80 -1.19
CA LEU A 41 -1.99 4.05 0.06
C LEU A 41 -2.27 2.54 -0.14
N ARG A 42 -3.20 2.19 -1.03
CA ARG A 42 -3.44 0.79 -1.43
C ARG A 42 -2.23 0.19 -2.15
N THR A 43 -1.66 0.89 -3.14
CA THR A 43 -0.51 0.40 -3.90
C THR A 43 0.70 0.18 -2.99
N MET A 44 0.92 1.07 -2.01
CA MET A 44 1.95 0.88 -0.98
C MET A 44 1.66 -0.36 -0.12
N ALA A 45 0.42 -0.52 0.35
CA ALA A 45 0.02 -1.68 1.16
C ALA A 45 0.21 -3.02 0.41
N GLU A 46 -0.15 -3.08 -0.88
CA GLU A 46 0.06 -4.24 -1.72
C GLU A 46 1.56 -4.54 -1.91
N GLY A 47 2.38 -3.50 -2.11
CA GLY A 47 3.83 -3.62 -2.19
C GLY A 47 4.45 -4.22 -0.92
N PHE A 48 4.08 -3.70 0.24
CA PHE A 48 4.55 -4.21 1.53
C PHE A 48 4.05 -5.63 1.83
N SER A 49 2.78 -5.94 1.52
CA SER A 49 2.23 -7.29 1.70
C SER A 49 2.94 -8.31 0.81
N ARG A 50 3.30 -7.96 -0.43
CA ARG A 50 4.11 -8.82 -1.32
C ARG A 50 5.51 -9.10 -0.77
N ALA A 51 6.07 -8.15 -0.01
CA ALA A 51 7.33 -8.35 0.70
C ALA A 51 7.19 -9.11 2.04
N GLY A 52 5.98 -9.60 2.36
CA GLY A 52 5.70 -10.35 3.59
C GLY A 52 5.44 -9.48 4.83
N VAL A 53 5.32 -8.16 4.67
CA VAL A 53 5.02 -7.25 5.78
C VAL A 53 3.50 -7.16 5.98
N PRO A 54 2.97 -7.44 7.19
CA PRO A 54 1.55 -7.25 7.46
C PRO A 54 1.21 -5.75 7.47
N VAL A 55 0.17 -5.35 6.71
CA VAL A 55 -0.26 -3.95 6.60
C VAL A 55 -1.69 -3.81 7.10
N PHE A 56 -1.88 -2.87 8.02
CA PHE A 56 -3.20 -2.45 8.50
C PHE A 56 -3.40 -0.98 8.13
N TRP A 57 -4.59 -0.65 7.62
CA TRP A 57 -4.99 0.72 7.32
C TRP A 57 -6.50 0.87 7.45
N TRP A 58 -6.94 2.07 7.81
CA TRP A 58 -8.35 2.40 7.97
C TRP A 58 -8.73 3.58 7.07
N MET A 59 -9.92 3.53 6.49
CA MET A 59 -10.47 4.61 5.67
C MET A 59 -11.80 5.09 6.26
N SER A 60 -11.86 6.36 6.65
CA SER A 60 -13.05 6.94 7.30
C SER A 60 -14.21 7.24 6.34
N LYS A 61 -13.96 7.36 5.03
CA LYS A 61 -14.99 7.67 4.02
C LYS A 61 -14.93 6.68 2.87
N ALA A 62 -15.78 5.66 2.93
CA ALA A 62 -15.89 4.60 1.92
C ALA A 62 -16.80 5.05 0.75
N THR A 63 -16.23 5.70 -0.27
CA THR A 63 -16.98 6.13 -1.47
C THR A 63 -16.69 5.31 -2.73
N TYR A 64 -15.96 4.19 -2.64
CA TYR A 64 -15.76 3.29 -3.78
C TYR A 64 -16.39 1.92 -3.49
N GLN A 65 -17.69 1.81 -3.78
CA GLN A 65 -18.55 0.64 -3.59
C GLN A 65 -18.21 -0.60 -4.47
N GLY A 66 -17.04 -0.64 -5.13
CA GLY A 66 -16.65 -1.76 -6.01
C GLY A 66 -15.39 -2.53 -5.60
N LEU A 67 -14.53 -1.96 -4.74
CA LEU A 67 -13.22 -2.55 -4.39
C LEU A 67 -13.16 -3.05 -2.94
N VAL A 68 -14.17 -2.74 -2.13
CA VAL A 68 -14.19 -3.01 -0.68
C VAL A 68 -14.40 -4.49 -0.38
N VAL A 69 -15.06 -5.26 -1.27
CA VAL A 69 -15.18 -6.72 -1.11
C VAL A 69 -13.84 -7.44 -1.23
N GLN A 70 -12.83 -6.84 -1.88
CA GLN A 70 -11.49 -7.45 -2.00
C GLN A 70 -10.51 -7.00 -0.91
N ALA A 71 -10.73 -5.85 -0.25
CA ALA A 71 -9.79 -5.34 0.75
C ALA A 71 -9.86 -6.07 2.09
N TRP A 72 -11.01 -6.66 2.45
CA TRP A 72 -11.15 -7.52 3.63
C TRP A 72 -10.67 -8.97 3.40
N GLN A 73 -10.56 -9.42 2.15
CA GLN A 73 -10.13 -10.78 1.81
C GLN A 73 -8.66 -10.86 1.34
N ALA A 74 -8.04 -9.74 0.93
CA ALA A 74 -6.68 -9.75 0.37
C ALA A 74 -5.55 -9.54 1.40
N VAL A 75 -5.86 -9.17 2.66
CA VAL A 75 -4.85 -9.28 3.72
C VAL A 75 -4.75 -10.75 4.09
N ARG A 76 -3.64 -11.33 3.65
CA ARG A 76 -3.19 -12.72 3.73
C ARG A 76 -3.06 -13.29 5.16
N LEU A 77 -3.93 -12.90 6.09
CA LEU A 77 -4.10 -13.51 7.41
C LEU A 77 -4.42 -15.01 7.30
N ALA A 78 -5.09 -15.45 6.23
CA ALA A 78 -5.48 -16.85 6.07
C ALA A 78 -4.37 -17.81 5.61
N SER A 79 -3.23 -17.34 5.05
CA SER A 79 -2.15 -18.26 4.63
C SER A 79 -0.87 -18.17 5.44
N VAL A 80 -0.68 -17.10 6.23
CA VAL A 80 0.43 -17.05 7.21
C VAL A 80 0.07 -17.82 8.49
N CYS A 81 -1.21 -17.92 8.86
CA CYS A 81 -1.64 -18.69 10.04
C CYS A 81 -1.92 -20.19 9.79
N LYS A 82 -1.94 -20.68 8.54
CA LYS A 82 -2.18 -22.12 8.26
C LYS A 82 -0.97 -23.03 8.48
N ASN A 83 0.22 -22.46 8.65
CA ASN A 83 1.46 -23.21 8.97
C ASN A 83 1.82 -23.12 10.47
N LEU A 84 0.86 -22.76 11.33
CA LEU A 84 1.05 -22.67 12.78
C LEU A 84 -0.05 -23.44 13.55
N ALA A 85 -0.46 -24.58 13.00
CA ALA A 85 -1.27 -25.59 13.67
C ALA A 85 -0.61 -26.96 13.46
#